data_AF-A0A257JXW0-F1
#
_entry.id   AF-A0A257JXW0-F1
#
_cell.length_a   1.000
_cell.length_b   1.000
_cell.length_c   1.000
_cell.angle_alpha   90.00
_cell.angle_beta   90.00
_cell.angle_gamma   90.00
#
_symmetry.space_group_name_H-M   'P 1'
#
loop_
_entity.id
_entity.type
_entity.pdbx_description
1 polymer ?
#
loop_
_entity_poly.entity_id
_entity_poly.type
_entity_poly.pdbx_seq_one_letter_code
_entity_poly.pdbx_strand_id
1 'polypeptide(L)'
;AAYTLQARVRPSETPVWAGGQLQPRAAVMRVYALADGQGGWRVLPGALTRVAGNASDRPGGAHDPWLSMQHGSASVDTWVITRGAVDTSSLLPKPLTADELAGWHRTVTSRAAENLFWLGRYTERAENSVRLVRLMLETLREGSEPVLQLLDRLARFHGLVGAAVPSALKAPRLFERALLRGLVPGASAAAAGGSTTSVAHNLRALRQCAQALRDRLSPEHWKLIHEVGEHFEQHLQAVLAQGDGHVPAPDVLGVLARAATHLAAITGAQPDRMTRDAGWRLMSVGRQIARLHMLSHALATGFEHGLQRKDDGFALLLGLFDSLITYRAQFQGRREVLPLLHLLVADTDNPRSLAWVARTMRDRLRKLARHDPAWADHAAQALPQPQDWRLALLTEVDAQGRHQALEAALTDCCTAARQLS
;
A
#
# COMPACT_ATOMS: atom_id res chain seq x y z
N ALA A 1 -41.59 12.24 -29.01
CA ALA A 1 -42.77 11.56 -28.42
C ALA A 1 -42.27 10.49 -27.44
N ALA A 2 -42.73 10.50 -26.19
CA ALA A 2 -42.26 9.58 -25.14
C ALA A 2 -42.99 8.22 -25.13
N TYR A 3 -43.99 8.04 -25.99
CA TYR A 3 -44.82 6.84 -26.07
C TYR A 3 -45.05 6.45 -27.53
N THR A 4 -45.21 5.14 -27.75
CA THR A 4 -45.63 4.56 -29.02
C THR A 4 -46.81 3.63 -28.77
N LEU A 5 -47.64 3.43 -29.79
CA LEU A 5 -48.76 2.50 -29.76
C LEU A 5 -48.43 1.30 -30.65
N GLN A 6 -48.65 0.10 -30.14
CA GLN A 6 -48.46 -1.14 -30.88
C GLN A 6 -49.69 -2.03 -30.72
N ALA A 7 -50.08 -2.72 -31.78
CA ALA A 7 -51.14 -3.71 -31.73
C ALA A 7 -50.76 -4.85 -30.76
N ARG A 8 -51.75 -5.39 -30.03
CA ARG A 8 -51.52 -6.50 -29.09
C ARG A 8 -51.12 -7.76 -29.86
N VAL A 9 -49.89 -8.23 -29.65
CA VAL A 9 -49.39 -9.49 -30.21
C VAL A 9 -49.64 -10.62 -29.22
N ARG A 10 -50.12 -11.78 -29.70
CA ARG A 10 -50.17 -13.02 -28.93
C ARG A 10 -48.88 -13.81 -29.21
N PRO A 11 -47.98 -13.98 -28.23
CA PRO A 11 -46.73 -14.71 -28.44
C PRO A 11 -47.01 -16.20 -28.64
N SER A 12 -46.12 -16.88 -29.35
CA SER A 12 -46.10 -18.35 -29.42
C SER A 12 -45.82 -18.96 -28.04
N GLU A 13 -46.27 -20.18 -27.83
CA GLU A 13 -46.09 -20.88 -26.56
C GLU A 13 -45.07 -22.02 -26.68
N THR A 14 -44.33 -22.26 -25.60
CA THR A 14 -43.41 -23.38 -25.46
C THR A 14 -43.76 -24.18 -24.20
N PRO A 15 -43.62 -25.52 -24.21
CA PRO A 15 -43.91 -26.34 -23.05
C PRO A 15 -42.86 -26.13 -21.94
N VAL A 16 -43.33 -25.84 -20.72
CA VAL A 16 -42.49 -25.72 -19.52
C VAL A 16 -42.97 -26.75 -18.49
N TRP A 17 -42.04 -27.48 -17.88
CA TRP A 17 -42.35 -28.44 -16.81
C TRP A 17 -42.61 -27.70 -15.49
N ALA A 18 -43.85 -27.75 -15.00
CA ALA A 18 -44.24 -27.09 -13.75
C ALA A 18 -45.34 -27.91 -13.04
N GLY A 19 -45.17 -28.14 -11.73
CA GLY A 19 -46.15 -28.86 -10.93
C GLY A 19 -46.41 -30.30 -11.39
N GLY A 20 -45.38 -30.99 -11.88
CA GLY A 20 -45.47 -32.39 -12.33
C GLY A 20 -46.13 -32.60 -13.71
N GLN A 21 -46.36 -31.52 -14.47
CA GLN A 21 -46.95 -31.59 -15.81
C GLN A 21 -46.31 -30.56 -16.75
N LEU A 22 -46.41 -30.81 -18.06
CA LEU A 22 -46.04 -29.83 -19.09
C LEU A 22 -47.16 -28.81 -19.27
N GLN A 23 -46.82 -27.53 -19.18
CA GLN A 23 -47.77 -26.43 -19.34
C GLN A 23 -47.30 -25.50 -20.46
N PRO A 24 -48.18 -25.07 -21.38
CA PRO A 24 -47.81 -24.08 -22.38
C PRO A 24 -47.57 -22.72 -21.69
N ARG A 25 -46.51 -22.04 -22.13
CA ARG A 25 -46.13 -20.69 -21.66
C ARG A 25 -45.72 -19.81 -22.82
N ALA A 26 -46.18 -18.57 -22.83
CA ALA A 26 -45.74 -17.57 -23.78
C ALA A 26 -44.21 -17.48 -23.79
N ALA A 27 -43.62 -17.51 -25.00
CA ALA A 27 -42.19 -17.43 -25.21
C ALA A 27 -41.83 -16.26 -26.13
N VAL A 28 -40.74 -15.57 -25.80
CA VAL A 28 -40.15 -14.53 -26.65
C VAL A 28 -38.69 -14.86 -26.84
N MET A 29 -38.27 -14.91 -28.10
CA MET A 29 -36.92 -15.19 -28.51
C MET A 29 -36.20 -13.89 -28.91
N ARG A 30 -35.02 -13.65 -28.34
CA ARG A 30 -34.14 -12.56 -28.75
C ARG A 30 -32.93 -13.12 -29.50
N VAL A 31 -32.89 -12.84 -30.79
CA VAL A 31 -31.74 -13.15 -31.65
C VAL A 31 -30.72 -12.02 -31.62
N TYR A 32 -29.46 -12.35 -31.83
CA TYR A 32 -28.36 -11.39 -31.84
C TYR A 32 -27.73 -11.36 -33.23
N ALA A 33 -27.70 -10.17 -33.85
CA ALA A 33 -27.02 -9.92 -35.10
C ALA A 33 -25.73 -9.13 -34.84
N LEU A 34 -24.62 -9.62 -35.38
CA LEU A 34 -23.33 -8.94 -35.36
C LEU A 34 -23.10 -8.26 -36.71
N ALA A 35 -22.69 -7.01 -36.68
CA ALA A 35 -22.19 -6.33 -37.88
C ALA A 35 -20.83 -6.93 -38.27
N ASP A 36 -20.62 -7.15 -39.56
CA ASP A 36 -19.34 -7.66 -40.09
C ASP A 36 -18.29 -6.56 -40.31
N GLY A 37 -18.63 -5.30 -40.03
CA GLY A 37 -17.77 -4.14 -40.24
C GLY A 37 -17.70 -3.64 -41.68
N GLN A 38 -18.35 -4.32 -42.64
CA GLN A 38 -18.41 -3.97 -44.07
C GLN A 38 -19.84 -3.60 -44.52
N GLY A 39 -20.73 -3.31 -43.58
CA GLY A 39 -22.13 -2.98 -43.83
C GLY A 39 -23.08 -4.19 -43.89
N GLY A 40 -22.56 -5.41 -43.72
CA GLY A 40 -23.35 -6.63 -43.59
C GLY A 40 -23.65 -6.99 -42.13
N TRP A 41 -24.63 -7.87 -41.95
CA TRP A 41 -25.07 -8.38 -40.66
C TRP A 41 -25.13 -9.91 -40.68
N ARG A 42 -24.62 -10.55 -39.62
CA ARG A 42 -24.72 -11.99 -39.41
C ARG A 42 -25.47 -12.28 -38.13
N VAL A 43 -26.58 -13.01 -38.24
CA VAL A 43 -27.33 -13.51 -37.07
C VAL A 43 -26.59 -14.71 -36.49
N LEU A 44 -26.32 -14.69 -35.20
CA LEU A 44 -25.69 -15.81 -34.51
C LEU A 44 -26.64 -17.02 -34.46
N PRO A 45 -26.14 -18.26 -34.62
CA PRO A 45 -26.97 -19.48 -34.54
C PRO A 45 -27.34 -19.79 -33.08
N GLY A 46 -28.20 -18.96 -32.50
CA GLY A 46 -28.68 -19.06 -31.13
C GLY A 46 -29.56 -17.87 -30.76
N ALA A 47 -30.19 -17.96 -29.60
CA ALA A 47 -31.00 -16.87 -29.06
C ALA A 47 -31.11 -16.97 -27.55
N LEU A 48 -31.43 -15.85 -26.92
CA LEU A 48 -31.96 -15.84 -25.57
C LEU A 48 -33.48 -16.03 -25.64
N THR A 49 -33.96 -17.21 -25.30
CA THR A 49 -35.41 -17.45 -25.20
C THR A 49 -35.87 -17.29 -23.77
N ARG A 50 -36.90 -16.48 -23.60
CA ARG A 50 -37.58 -16.26 -22.32
C ARG A 50 -38.97 -16.86 -22.38
N VAL A 51 -39.44 -17.34 -21.24
CA VAL A 51 -40.78 -17.87 -21.04
C VAL A 51 -41.48 -17.12 -19.90
N ALA A 52 -42.79 -16.98 -20.01
CA ALA A 52 -43.62 -16.41 -18.97
C ALA A 52 -43.44 -17.14 -17.64
N GLY A 53 -43.41 -16.35 -16.55
CA GLY A 53 -43.34 -16.85 -15.18
C GLY A 53 -44.60 -17.62 -14.77
N ASN A 54 -44.63 -18.07 -13.52
CA ASN A 54 -45.74 -18.88 -13.02
C ASN A 54 -47.07 -18.10 -13.00
N ALA A 55 -48.15 -18.77 -13.41
CA ALA A 55 -49.49 -18.18 -13.44
C ALA A 55 -50.02 -17.78 -12.05
N SER A 56 -49.41 -18.30 -10.98
CA SER A 56 -49.77 -18.01 -9.58
C SER A 56 -49.43 -16.59 -9.14
N ASP A 57 -48.47 -15.92 -9.79
CA ASP A 57 -47.99 -14.61 -9.33
C ASP A 57 -48.84 -13.45 -9.87
N ARG A 58 -49.54 -13.64 -11.01
CA ARG A 58 -50.54 -12.70 -11.56
C ARG A 58 -51.57 -13.41 -12.44
N PRO A 59 -52.88 -13.18 -12.27
CA PRO A 59 -53.89 -13.67 -13.21
C PRO A 59 -53.63 -13.07 -14.60
N GLY A 60 -53.35 -13.94 -15.58
CA GLY A 60 -52.99 -13.56 -16.96
C GLY A 60 -51.48 -13.54 -17.27
N GLY A 61 -50.60 -13.78 -16.28
CA GLY A 61 -49.14 -13.71 -16.45
C GLY A 61 -48.55 -14.80 -17.37
N ALA A 62 -49.21 -15.95 -17.50
CA ALA A 62 -48.77 -17.05 -18.36
C ALA A 62 -48.74 -16.72 -19.86
N HIS A 63 -49.46 -15.64 -20.26
CA HIS A 63 -49.55 -15.16 -21.64
C HIS A 63 -49.08 -13.71 -21.78
N ASP A 64 -48.30 -13.19 -20.82
CA ASP A 64 -47.76 -11.83 -20.89
C ASP A 64 -46.67 -11.75 -21.98
N PRO A 65 -46.86 -10.96 -23.05
CA PRO A 65 -45.83 -10.78 -24.07
C PRO A 65 -44.62 -9.98 -23.57
N TRP A 66 -44.75 -9.27 -22.44
CA TRP A 66 -43.71 -8.40 -21.88
C TRP A 66 -42.86 -9.16 -20.86
N LEU A 67 -42.10 -10.14 -21.37
CA LEU A 67 -41.24 -11.06 -20.60
C LEU A 67 -39.99 -10.38 -20.00
N SER A 68 -40.21 -9.55 -18.99
CA SER A 68 -39.15 -8.88 -18.20
C SER A 68 -38.59 -9.81 -17.12
N MET A 69 -37.26 -9.85 -17.02
CA MET A 69 -36.56 -10.60 -15.95
C MET A 69 -36.86 -10.04 -14.56
N GLN A 70 -37.12 -8.73 -14.46
CA GLN A 70 -37.52 -8.08 -13.20
C GLN A 70 -38.91 -8.51 -12.73
N HIS A 71 -39.70 -9.15 -13.61
CA HIS A 71 -41.06 -9.62 -13.34
C HIS A 71 -41.18 -11.15 -13.40
N GLY A 72 -40.08 -11.89 -13.20
CA GLY A 72 -40.13 -13.34 -12.97
C GLY A 72 -40.18 -14.22 -14.24
N SER A 73 -39.79 -13.72 -15.41
CA SER A 73 -39.63 -14.56 -16.60
C SER A 73 -38.45 -15.53 -16.44
N ALA A 74 -38.63 -16.81 -16.78
CA ALA A 74 -37.55 -17.79 -16.83
C ALA A 74 -36.87 -17.81 -18.22
N SER A 75 -35.66 -18.36 -18.30
CA SER A 75 -34.95 -18.60 -19.56
C SER A 75 -34.90 -20.07 -19.90
N VAL A 76 -34.99 -20.38 -21.19
CA VAL A 76 -34.83 -21.74 -21.72
C VAL A 76 -33.78 -21.73 -22.83
N ASP A 77 -33.13 -22.88 -23.01
CA ASP A 77 -32.16 -23.06 -24.10
C ASP A 77 -32.85 -22.95 -25.45
N THR A 78 -32.16 -22.33 -26.42
CA THR A 78 -32.61 -22.27 -27.81
C THR A 78 -31.70 -23.12 -28.67
N TRP A 79 -32.25 -24.20 -29.22
CA TRP A 79 -31.49 -25.07 -30.11
C TRP A 79 -31.73 -24.68 -31.56
N VAL A 80 -30.67 -24.26 -32.25
CA VAL A 80 -30.70 -24.01 -33.69
C VAL A 80 -30.24 -25.27 -34.40
N ILE A 81 -31.16 -25.95 -35.07
CA ILE A 81 -30.90 -27.20 -35.77
C ILE A 81 -30.27 -26.87 -37.13
N THR A 82 -29.10 -27.45 -37.41
CA THR A 82 -28.43 -27.33 -38.72
C THR A 82 -28.20 -28.72 -39.34
N ARG A 83 -28.17 -28.78 -40.67
CA ARG A 83 -27.87 -30.00 -41.45
C ARG A 83 -26.42 -30.06 -41.97
N GLY A 84 -25.60 -29.04 -41.66
CA GLY A 84 -24.20 -28.95 -42.08
C GLY A 84 -23.22 -29.25 -40.94
N ALA A 85 -21.92 -29.14 -41.23
CA ALA A 85 -20.87 -29.26 -40.22
C ALA A 85 -21.08 -28.21 -39.12
N VAL A 86 -21.11 -28.67 -37.86
CA VAL A 86 -21.18 -27.81 -36.68
C VAL A 86 -19.76 -27.49 -36.25
N ASP A 87 -19.47 -26.22 -36.00
CA ASP A 87 -18.21 -25.83 -35.37
C ASP A 87 -18.19 -26.39 -33.93
N THR A 88 -17.31 -27.36 -33.68
CA THR A 88 -17.12 -27.96 -32.35
C THR A 88 -16.17 -27.16 -31.48
N SER A 89 -15.77 -25.95 -31.91
CA SER A 89 -14.97 -25.04 -31.09
C SER A 89 -15.73 -24.75 -29.80
N SER A 90 -15.13 -25.16 -28.68
CA SER A 90 -15.68 -24.94 -27.36
C SER A 90 -14.91 -23.78 -26.72
N LEU A 91 -15.65 -22.79 -26.24
CA LEU A 91 -15.11 -21.72 -25.39
C LEU A 91 -14.98 -22.17 -23.92
N LEU A 92 -15.28 -23.44 -23.61
CA LEU A 92 -15.08 -23.99 -22.28
C LEU A 92 -13.58 -24.08 -21.97
N PRO A 93 -13.16 -23.76 -20.73
CA PRO A 93 -11.78 -23.93 -20.30
C PRO A 93 -11.32 -25.38 -20.50
N LYS A 94 -10.17 -25.57 -21.14
CA LYS A 94 -9.51 -26.89 -21.24
C LYS A 94 -8.62 -27.12 -20.00
N PRO A 95 -8.36 -28.38 -19.61
CA PRO A 95 -7.33 -28.68 -18.62
C PRO A 95 -5.98 -28.10 -19.06
N LEU A 96 -5.25 -27.46 -18.13
CA LEU A 96 -3.93 -26.92 -18.40
C LEU A 96 -2.91 -28.04 -18.59
N THR A 97 -1.98 -27.86 -19.52
CA THR A 97 -0.85 -28.75 -19.77
C THR A 97 0.37 -28.38 -18.93
N ALA A 98 1.31 -29.30 -18.78
CA ALA A 98 2.57 -29.05 -18.07
C ALA A 98 3.39 -27.92 -18.73
N ASP A 99 3.40 -27.87 -20.07
CA ASP A 99 4.13 -26.85 -20.83
C ASP A 99 3.53 -25.45 -20.64
N GLU A 100 2.20 -25.34 -20.58
CA GLU A 100 1.51 -24.07 -20.26
C GLU A 100 1.83 -23.59 -18.83
N LEU A 101 2.11 -24.51 -17.90
CA LEU A 101 2.48 -24.19 -16.52
C LEU A 101 3.97 -23.87 -16.35
N ALA A 102 4.85 -24.39 -17.20
CA ALA A 102 6.32 -24.21 -17.09
C ALA A 102 6.76 -22.74 -17.12
N GLY A 103 5.95 -21.86 -17.74
CA GLY A 103 6.14 -20.41 -17.75
C GLY A 103 5.04 -19.60 -17.07
N TRP A 104 4.07 -20.26 -16.40
CA TRP A 104 2.91 -19.57 -15.87
C TRP A 104 3.29 -18.65 -14.72
N HIS A 105 2.81 -17.42 -14.81
CA HIS A 105 2.96 -16.43 -13.76
C HIS A 105 1.69 -15.63 -13.63
N ARG A 106 1.34 -15.30 -12.38
CA ARG A 106 0.24 -14.38 -12.11
C ARG A 106 0.58 -13.00 -12.68
N THR A 107 -0.08 -12.63 -13.76
CA THR A 107 0.05 -11.29 -14.35
C THR A 107 -0.41 -10.23 -13.36
N VAL A 108 0.37 -9.16 -13.22
CA VAL A 108 0.04 -8.02 -12.37
C VAL A 108 -0.38 -6.87 -13.27
N THR A 109 -1.61 -6.37 -13.08
CA THR A 109 -2.09 -5.20 -13.83
C THR A 109 -1.37 -3.95 -13.36
N SER A 110 -1.20 -2.94 -14.23
CA SER A 110 -0.53 -1.68 -13.86
C SER A 110 -1.15 -1.04 -12.63
N ARG A 111 -2.50 -1.07 -12.51
CA ARG A 111 -3.22 -0.57 -11.33
C ARG A 111 -2.86 -1.35 -10.06
N ALA A 112 -2.77 -2.67 -10.12
CA ALA A 112 -2.38 -3.46 -8.95
C ALA A 112 -0.91 -3.25 -8.58
N ALA A 113 -0.04 -3.14 -9.57
CA ALA A 113 1.38 -2.84 -9.40
C ALA A 113 1.58 -1.49 -8.68
N GLU A 114 0.91 -0.45 -9.15
CA GLU A 114 0.94 0.89 -8.55
C GLU A 114 0.42 0.88 -7.10
N ASN A 115 -0.73 0.26 -6.85
CA ASN A 115 -1.30 0.17 -5.50
C ASN A 115 -0.41 -0.64 -4.55
N LEU A 116 0.24 -1.71 -5.02
CA LEU A 116 1.19 -2.49 -4.20
C LEU A 116 2.45 -1.70 -3.88
N PHE A 117 2.99 -0.97 -4.85
CA PHE A 117 4.13 -0.07 -4.66
C PHE A 117 3.82 0.99 -3.59
N TRP A 118 2.69 1.68 -3.70
CA TRP A 118 2.26 2.69 -2.73
C TRP A 118 1.89 2.09 -1.37
N LEU A 119 1.26 0.91 -1.33
CA LEU A 119 0.98 0.19 -0.08
C LEU A 119 2.26 -0.04 0.72
N GLY A 120 3.35 -0.46 0.06
CA GLY A 120 4.66 -0.61 0.69
C GLY A 120 5.22 0.70 1.23
N ARG A 121 5.15 1.79 0.44
CA ARG A 121 5.60 3.13 0.85
C ARG A 121 4.82 3.68 2.05
N TYR A 122 3.49 3.62 2.00
CA TYR A 122 2.64 4.13 3.07
C TYR A 122 2.76 3.31 4.35
N THR A 123 3.00 2.00 4.26
CA THR A 123 3.31 1.17 5.43
C THR A 123 4.60 1.64 6.10
N GLU A 124 5.70 1.82 5.35
CA GLU A 124 6.97 2.28 5.92
C GLU A 124 6.87 3.72 6.45
N ARG A 125 6.18 4.62 5.72
CA ARG A 125 5.96 6.00 6.17
C ARG A 125 5.14 6.06 7.46
N ALA A 126 4.07 5.27 7.58
CA ALA A 126 3.29 5.19 8.80
C ALA A 126 4.16 4.71 9.97
N GLU A 127 4.98 3.68 9.76
CA GLU A 127 5.88 3.15 10.78
C GLU A 127 6.93 4.18 11.22
N ASN A 128 7.54 4.88 10.26
CA ASN A 128 8.53 5.93 10.53
C ASN A 128 7.90 7.12 11.26
N SER A 129 6.72 7.58 10.84
CA SER A 129 6.01 8.66 11.51
C SER A 129 5.63 8.29 12.94
N VAL A 130 5.10 7.07 13.17
CA VAL A 130 4.78 6.60 14.52
C VAL A 130 6.03 6.55 15.40
N ARG A 131 7.13 5.97 14.90
CA ARG A 131 8.40 5.90 15.63
C ARG A 131 8.94 7.30 15.95
N LEU A 132 8.97 8.19 14.97
CA LEU A 132 9.49 9.55 15.12
C LEU A 132 8.68 10.33 16.16
N VAL A 133 7.34 10.31 16.07
CA VAL A 133 6.48 11.00 17.06
C VAL A 133 6.70 10.44 18.46
N ARG A 134 6.84 9.12 18.63
CA ARG A 134 7.12 8.53 19.94
C ARG A 134 8.44 9.02 20.52
N LEU A 135 9.53 8.93 19.74
CA LEU A 135 10.85 9.42 20.16
C LEU A 135 10.80 10.91 20.51
N MET A 136 10.04 11.71 19.76
CA MET A 136 9.85 13.13 20.06
C MET A 136 9.13 13.33 21.39
N LEU A 137 7.98 12.70 21.62
CA LEU A 137 7.22 12.84 22.86
C LEU A 137 8.03 12.37 24.09
N GLU A 138 8.85 11.33 23.93
CA GLU A 138 9.74 10.80 24.96
C GLU A 138 10.95 11.73 25.23
N THR A 139 11.41 12.50 24.25
CA THR A 139 12.67 13.27 24.33
C THR A 139 12.48 14.79 24.45
N LEU A 140 11.32 15.34 24.11
CA LEU A 140 11.08 16.79 23.97
C LEU A 140 11.40 17.63 25.22
N ARG A 141 11.34 17.04 26.41
CA ARG A 141 11.55 17.74 27.70
C ARG A 141 13.01 17.75 28.17
N GLU A 142 13.76 16.70 27.83
CA GLU A 142 15.09 16.42 28.42
C GLU A 142 16.18 16.33 27.35
N GLY A 143 15.82 16.38 26.07
CA GLY A 143 16.76 16.28 24.95
C GLY A 143 17.76 17.44 24.91
N SER A 144 19.00 17.10 24.60
CA SER A 144 20.04 18.09 24.30
C SER A 144 19.68 18.91 23.06
N GLU A 145 20.33 20.09 22.93
CA GLU A 145 20.08 20.98 21.81
C GLU A 145 20.25 20.30 20.42
N PRO A 146 21.32 19.55 20.14
CA PRO A 146 21.46 18.84 18.86
C PRO A 146 20.33 17.84 18.58
N VAL A 147 19.88 17.14 19.62
CA VAL A 147 18.77 16.18 19.52
C VAL A 147 17.47 16.88 19.15
N LEU A 148 17.15 17.99 19.83
CA LEU A 148 15.94 18.77 19.53
C LEU A 148 16.00 19.40 18.13
N GLN A 149 17.17 19.81 17.65
CA GLN A 149 17.37 20.30 16.28
C GLN A 149 17.11 19.20 15.23
N LEU A 150 17.66 17.99 15.42
CA LEU A 150 17.39 16.86 14.53
C LEU A 150 15.90 16.54 14.47
N LEU A 151 15.26 16.41 15.64
CA LEU A 151 13.84 16.04 15.74
C LEU A 151 12.94 17.10 15.10
N ASP A 152 13.23 18.40 15.29
CA ASP A 152 12.53 19.49 14.62
C ASP A 152 12.68 19.39 13.09
N ARG A 153 13.90 19.16 12.59
CA ARG A 153 14.17 19.03 11.15
C ARG A 153 13.43 17.84 10.54
N LEU A 154 13.50 16.67 11.18
CA LEU A 154 12.79 15.47 10.73
C LEU A 154 11.27 15.65 10.78
N ALA A 155 10.74 16.25 11.84
CA ALA A 155 9.30 16.50 11.96
C ALA A 155 8.77 17.41 10.85
N ARG A 156 9.53 18.44 10.47
CA ARG A 156 9.16 19.33 9.34
C ARG A 156 9.31 18.62 8.01
N PHE A 157 10.42 17.91 7.80
CA PHE A 157 10.68 17.20 6.56
C PHE A 157 9.62 16.13 6.25
N HIS A 158 9.15 15.42 7.27
CA HIS A 158 8.08 14.41 7.15
C HIS A 158 6.67 14.98 7.28
N GLY A 159 6.52 16.31 7.32
CA GLY A 159 5.22 16.97 7.39
C GLY A 159 4.42 16.56 8.62
N LEU A 160 5.07 16.47 9.79
CA LEU A 160 4.40 16.29 11.08
C LEU A 160 4.12 17.64 11.76
N VAL A 161 4.95 18.66 11.48
CA VAL A 161 4.86 20.00 12.05
C VAL A 161 5.00 21.05 10.95
N GLY A 162 4.12 22.06 10.95
CA GLY A 162 4.12 23.14 9.96
C GLY A 162 5.26 24.14 10.13
N ALA A 163 5.65 24.80 9.02
CA ALA A 163 6.77 25.75 9.01
C ALA A 163 6.63 26.92 10.00
N ALA A 164 5.40 27.39 10.23
CA ALA A 164 5.12 28.52 11.13
C ALA A 164 5.21 28.17 12.63
N VAL A 165 5.32 26.88 13.00
CA VAL A 165 5.41 26.46 14.39
C VAL A 165 6.82 26.77 14.93
N PRO A 166 6.96 27.47 16.07
CA PRO A 166 8.27 27.71 16.68
C PRO A 166 9.03 26.41 16.95
N SER A 167 10.36 26.45 16.81
CA SER A 167 11.20 25.27 16.97
C SER A 167 11.09 24.64 18.36
N ALA A 168 11.30 23.33 18.44
CA ALA A 168 11.33 22.57 19.70
C ALA A 168 12.24 23.21 20.77
N LEU A 169 13.37 23.81 20.37
CA LEU A 169 14.28 24.54 21.24
C LEU A 169 13.69 25.79 21.89
N LYS A 170 12.85 26.53 21.15
CA LYS A 170 12.36 27.86 21.55
C LYS A 170 11.08 27.77 22.36
N ALA A 171 10.17 26.89 21.95
CA ALA A 171 8.88 26.73 22.58
C ALA A 171 8.44 25.25 22.58
N PRO A 172 9.07 24.39 23.41
CA PRO A 172 8.84 22.94 23.40
C PRO A 172 7.37 22.57 23.60
N ARG A 173 6.66 23.26 24.51
CA ARG A 173 5.22 23.02 24.75
C ARG A 173 4.34 23.36 23.54
N LEU A 174 4.65 24.43 22.82
CA LEU A 174 3.89 24.83 21.63
C LEU A 174 4.15 23.86 20.48
N PHE A 175 5.42 23.45 20.33
CA PHE A 175 5.84 22.46 19.36
C PHE A 175 5.19 21.10 19.63
N GLU A 176 5.18 20.63 20.89
CA GLU A 176 4.48 19.41 21.32
C GLU A 176 2.99 19.49 20.97
N ARG A 177 2.31 20.59 21.31
CA ARG A 177 0.89 20.77 20.96
C ARG A 177 0.65 20.75 19.45
N ALA A 178 1.55 21.34 18.66
CA ALA A 178 1.46 21.33 17.21
C ALA A 178 1.70 19.92 16.64
N LEU A 179 2.65 19.17 17.19
CA LEU A 179 2.92 17.77 16.84
C LEU A 179 1.69 16.89 17.10
N LEU A 180 1.09 17.02 18.28
CA LEU A 180 -0.11 16.27 18.67
C LEU A 180 -1.30 16.59 17.74
N ARG A 181 -1.51 17.87 17.42
CA ARG A 181 -2.52 18.27 16.42
C ARG A 181 -2.21 17.73 15.03
N GLY A 182 -0.92 17.68 14.67
CA GLY A 182 -0.43 17.12 13.41
C GLY A 182 -0.65 15.62 13.27
N LEU A 183 -1.05 14.89 14.31
CA LEU A 183 -1.45 13.48 14.22
C LEU A 183 -2.84 13.30 13.61
N VAL A 184 -3.70 14.32 13.76
CA VAL A 184 -5.10 14.28 13.32
C VAL A 184 -5.17 14.60 11.81
N PRO A 185 -6.01 13.90 11.06
CA PRO A 185 -6.24 14.21 9.66
C PRO A 185 -6.81 15.63 9.46
N GLY A 186 -6.33 16.34 8.43
CA GLY A 186 -6.89 17.64 8.03
C GLY A 186 -6.50 18.83 8.91
N ALA A 187 -5.87 18.61 10.07
CA ALA A 187 -5.41 19.66 10.98
C ALA A 187 -4.40 20.66 10.35
N SER A 188 -3.84 20.33 9.19
CA SER A 188 -2.80 21.11 8.52
C SER A 188 -3.24 21.91 7.31
N ALA A 189 -4.39 21.58 6.70
CA ALA A 189 -4.84 22.31 5.53
C ALA A 189 -5.20 23.77 5.90
N ALA A 190 -5.53 24.02 7.17
CA ALA A 190 -6.03 25.29 7.64
C ALA A 190 -4.98 26.25 8.25
N ALA A 191 -3.74 25.81 8.54
CA ALA A 191 -2.85 26.59 9.41
C ALA A 191 -1.54 27.12 8.78
N ALA A 192 -1.05 26.59 7.66
CA ALA A 192 0.12 27.16 6.97
C ALA A 192 0.36 26.47 5.62
N GLY A 193 -0.23 26.99 4.53
CA GLY A 193 0.28 26.93 3.13
C GLY A 193 0.97 25.67 2.58
N GLY A 194 0.79 24.49 3.18
CA GLY A 194 1.53 23.28 2.87
C GLY A 194 0.80 22.03 3.37
N SER A 195 0.91 20.94 2.62
CA SER A 195 0.34 19.65 2.96
C SER A 195 1.21 18.96 4.02
N THR A 196 0.77 18.93 5.28
CA THR A 196 1.44 18.09 6.29
C THR A 196 0.88 16.67 6.18
N THR A 197 1.76 15.68 6.07
CA THR A 197 1.41 14.25 6.01
C THR A 197 1.40 13.63 7.40
N SER A 198 0.23 13.63 8.06
CA SER A 198 0.05 13.06 9.40
C SER A 198 0.18 11.52 9.44
N VAL A 199 0.34 10.96 10.65
CA VAL A 199 0.23 9.50 10.87
C VAL A 199 -1.11 8.98 10.34
N ALA A 200 -2.22 9.64 10.66
CA ALA A 200 -3.53 9.26 10.16
C ALA A 200 -3.64 9.35 8.63
N HIS A 201 -2.99 10.35 8.01
CA HIS A 201 -2.95 10.46 6.54
C HIS A 201 -2.28 9.22 5.93
N ASN A 202 -1.11 8.79 6.43
CA ASN A 202 -0.43 7.61 5.91
C ASN A 202 -1.26 6.33 6.12
N LEU A 203 -1.94 6.18 7.27
CA LEU A 203 -2.82 5.03 7.54
C LEU A 203 -4.06 5.02 6.62
N ARG A 204 -4.64 6.17 6.32
CA ARG A 204 -5.74 6.29 5.35
C ARG A 204 -5.30 5.97 3.93
N ALA A 205 -4.15 6.50 3.51
CA ALA A 205 -3.59 6.21 2.20
C ALA A 205 -3.26 4.72 2.06
N LEU A 206 -2.72 4.10 3.11
CA LEU A 206 -2.52 2.65 3.19
C LEU A 206 -3.83 1.86 2.98
N ARG A 207 -4.91 2.25 3.66
CA ARG A 207 -6.25 1.65 3.50
C ARG A 207 -6.79 1.82 2.08
N GLN A 208 -6.63 3.01 1.49
CA GLN A 208 -7.07 3.29 0.11
C GLN A 208 -6.35 2.40 -0.91
N CYS A 209 -5.03 2.23 -0.79
CA CYS A 209 -4.30 1.29 -1.64
C CYS A 209 -4.79 -0.15 -1.46
N ALA A 210 -5.09 -0.58 -0.23
CA ALA A 210 -5.58 -1.92 0.06
C ALA A 210 -6.97 -2.22 -0.52
N GLN A 211 -7.83 -1.20 -0.69
CA GLN A 211 -9.15 -1.37 -1.31
C GLN A 211 -9.06 -1.87 -2.76
N ALA A 212 -8.05 -1.41 -3.51
CA ALA A 212 -7.80 -1.82 -4.88
C ALA A 212 -7.14 -3.22 -5.01
N LEU A 213 -6.83 -3.88 -3.88
CA LEU A 213 -6.02 -5.09 -3.82
C LEU A 213 -6.72 -6.25 -3.08
N ARG A 214 -8.05 -6.22 -2.97
CA ARG A 214 -8.83 -7.24 -2.24
C ARG A 214 -8.63 -8.67 -2.79
N ASP A 215 -8.33 -8.81 -4.07
CA ASP A 215 -8.05 -10.08 -4.74
C ASP A 215 -6.60 -10.57 -4.54
N ARG A 216 -5.73 -9.73 -3.95
CA ARG A 216 -4.29 -10.00 -3.76
C ARG A 216 -3.85 -10.10 -2.32
N LEU A 217 -4.56 -9.44 -1.41
CA LEU A 217 -4.30 -9.52 0.02
C LEU A 217 -5.07 -10.70 0.62
N SER A 218 -4.46 -11.42 1.56
CA SER A 218 -5.21 -12.38 2.36
C SER A 218 -6.29 -11.64 3.17
N PRO A 219 -7.41 -12.28 3.51
CA PRO A 219 -8.46 -11.67 4.34
C PRO A 219 -7.91 -11.11 5.66
N GLU A 220 -6.96 -11.81 6.28
CA GLU A 220 -6.29 -11.41 7.52
C GLU A 220 -5.43 -10.14 7.34
N HIS A 221 -4.59 -10.09 6.29
CA HIS A 221 -3.77 -8.91 6.01
C HIS A 221 -4.64 -7.69 5.67
N TRP A 222 -5.70 -7.89 4.88
CA TRP A 222 -6.66 -6.83 4.56
C TRP A 222 -7.34 -6.28 5.83
N LYS A 223 -7.75 -7.18 6.74
CA LYS A 223 -8.35 -6.84 8.03
C LYS A 223 -7.39 -6.01 8.89
N LEU A 224 -6.14 -6.45 9.05
CA LEU A 224 -5.11 -5.72 9.83
C LEU A 224 -4.92 -4.27 9.32
N ILE A 225 -4.89 -4.08 8.00
CA ILE A 225 -4.77 -2.73 7.39
C ILE A 225 -5.99 -1.85 7.70
N HIS A 226 -7.19 -2.41 7.72
CA HIS A 226 -8.39 -1.65 8.02
C HIS A 226 -8.45 -1.30 9.51
N GLU A 227 -8.19 -2.27 10.38
CA GLU A 227 -8.24 -2.11 11.83
C GLU A 227 -7.22 -1.10 12.33
N VAL A 228 -5.97 -1.08 11.80
CA VAL A 228 -4.97 -0.11 12.29
C VAL A 228 -5.40 1.33 12.07
N GLY A 229 -6.01 1.65 10.92
CA GLY A 229 -6.46 3.01 10.62
C GLY A 229 -7.68 3.41 11.44
N GLU A 230 -8.68 2.54 11.51
CA GLU A 230 -9.90 2.77 12.30
C GLU A 230 -9.58 2.92 13.80
N HIS A 231 -8.84 1.96 14.37
CA HIS A 231 -8.47 1.99 15.78
C HIS A 231 -7.57 3.18 16.11
N PHE A 232 -6.64 3.57 15.23
CA PHE A 232 -5.80 4.74 15.49
C PHE A 232 -6.65 6.01 15.60
N GLU A 233 -7.56 6.24 14.65
CA GLU A 233 -8.41 7.43 14.64
C GLU A 233 -9.38 7.45 15.82
N GLN A 234 -10.04 6.32 16.11
CA GLN A 234 -10.99 6.21 17.23
C GLN A 234 -10.32 6.45 18.58
N HIS A 235 -9.18 5.80 18.86
CA HIS A 235 -8.48 5.99 20.12
C HIS A 235 -7.88 7.40 20.24
N LEU A 236 -7.34 7.95 19.15
CA LEU A 236 -6.81 9.31 19.17
C LEU A 236 -7.93 10.33 19.43
N GLN A 237 -9.09 10.19 18.77
CA GLN A 237 -10.25 11.05 19.02
C GLN A 237 -10.73 10.96 20.46
N ALA A 238 -10.80 9.75 21.04
CA ALA A 238 -11.17 9.57 22.44
C ALA A 238 -10.23 10.31 23.39
N VAL A 239 -8.91 10.18 23.18
CA VAL A 239 -7.88 10.88 23.98
C VAL A 239 -7.98 12.40 23.81
N LEU A 240 -8.25 12.90 22.60
CA LEU A 240 -8.42 14.32 22.34
C LEU A 240 -9.70 14.91 22.95
N ALA A 241 -10.78 14.11 23.02
CA ALA A 241 -12.06 14.54 23.57
C ALA A 241 -12.08 14.62 25.11
N GLN A 242 -11.19 13.89 25.79
CA GLN A 242 -11.07 13.88 27.25
C GLN A 242 -10.35 15.12 27.82
N GLY A 243 -9.65 15.88 26.98
CA GLY A 243 -8.87 17.03 27.43
C GLY A 243 -9.62 18.35 27.29
N ASP A 244 -9.76 19.10 28.40
CA ASP A 244 -10.10 20.54 28.41
C ASP A 244 -8.94 21.39 27.83
N GLY A 245 -8.52 21.08 26.60
CA GLY A 245 -7.41 21.73 25.91
C GLY A 245 -6.00 21.21 26.26
N HIS A 246 -5.88 20.23 27.17
CA HIS A 246 -4.61 19.52 27.46
C HIS A 246 -4.72 18.03 27.15
N VAL A 247 -3.91 17.57 26.20
CA VAL A 247 -3.86 16.16 25.78
C VAL A 247 -2.63 15.53 26.44
N PRO A 248 -2.78 14.54 27.34
CA PRO A 248 -1.64 13.93 28.00
C PRO A 248 -0.78 13.17 26.98
N ALA A 249 0.52 13.50 26.92
CA ALA A 249 1.48 12.76 26.09
C ALA A 249 1.48 11.23 26.36
N PRO A 250 1.33 10.73 27.60
CA PRO A 250 1.28 9.29 27.88
C PRO A 250 0.14 8.56 27.16
N ASP A 251 -1.05 9.15 27.08
CA ASP A 251 -2.20 8.53 26.43
C ASP A 251 -1.98 8.42 24.92
N VAL A 252 -1.42 9.47 24.31
CA VAL A 252 -1.04 9.47 22.89
C VAL A 252 0.07 8.46 22.61
N LEU A 253 1.07 8.34 23.49
CA LEU A 253 2.09 7.30 23.41
C LEU A 253 1.47 5.89 23.42
N GLY A 254 0.43 5.66 24.23
CA GLY A 254 -0.34 4.41 24.24
C GLY A 254 -1.03 4.12 22.90
N VAL A 255 -1.64 5.13 22.27
CA VAL A 255 -2.25 5.00 20.93
C VAL A 255 -1.19 4.68 19.88
N LEU A 256 -0.05 5.38 19.90
CA LEU A 256 1.07 5.16 18.98
C LEU A 256 1.69 3.77 19.15
N ALA A 257 1.84 3.29 20.38
CA ALA A 257 2.35 1.95 20.66
C ALA A 257 1.44 0.86 20.07
N ARG A 258 0.11 1.00 20.22
CA ARG A 258 -0.86 0.09 19.60
C ARG A 258 -0.75 0.10 18.07
N ALA A 259 -0.64 1.29 17.46
CA ALA A 259 -0.46 1.43 16.02
C ALA A 259 0.86 0.78 15.54
N ALA A 260 1.96 0.95 16.28
CA ALA A 260 3.23 0.30 15.98
C ALA A 260 3.12 -1.22 15.98
N THR A 261 2.44 -1.82 16.98
CA THR A 261 2.20 -3.27 17.03
C THR A 261 1.40 -3.77 15.83
N HIS A 262 0.35 -3.06 15.43
CA HIS A 262 -0.45 -3.44 14.26
C HIS A 262 0.35 -3.30 12.96
N LEU A 263 1.15 -2.23 12.79
CA LEU A 263 2.04 -2.07 11.64
C LEU A 263 3.11 -3.18 11.59
N ALA A 264 3.63 -3.61 12.75
CA ALA A 264 4.52 -4.78 12.82
C ALA A 264 3.82 -6.06 12.34
N ALA A 265 2.56 -6.27 12.73
CA ALA A 265 1.77 -7.42 12.25
C ALA A 265 1.51 -7.36 10.72
N ILE A 266 1.16 -6.18 10.18
CA ILE A 266 1.00 -5.98 8.73
C ILE A 266 2.30 -6.31 7.99
N THR A 267 3.41 -5.78 8.47
CA THR A 267 4.72 -5.98 7.83
C THR A 267 5.24 -7.41 7.96
N GLY A 268 4.88 -8.13 9.03
CA GLY A 268 5.15 -9.57 9.19
C GLY A 268 4.28 -10.45 8.29
N ALA A 269 3.03 -10.07 8.03
CA ALA A 269 2.13 -10.81 7.13
C ALA A 269 2.54 -10.72 5.66
N GLN A 270 3.22 -9.64 5.26
CA GLN A 270 3.67 -9.42 3.87
C GLN A 270 4.58 -10.53 3.30
N PRO A 271 5.67 -10.95 3.97
CA PRO A 271 6.52 -12.05 3.48
C PRO A 271 5.95 -13.46 3.71
N ASP A 272 4.99 -13.61 4.62
CA ASP A 272 4.44 -14.90 5.07
C ASP A 272 3.16 -15.32 4.33
N ARG A 273 2.26 -14.37 4.05
CA ARG A 273 0.91 -14.63 3.51
C ARG A 273 0.71 -14.23 2.06
N MET A 274 1.73 -13.65 1.41
CA MET A 274 1.66 -13.24 0.00
C MET A 274 2.58 -14.09 -0.86
N THR A 275 2.10 -14.47 -2.05
CA THR A 275 2.95 -15.04 -3.09
C THR A 275 4.00 -14.02 -3.49
N ARG A 276 5.26 -14.45 -3.56
CA ARG A 276 6.38 -13.61 -4.00
C ARG A 276 6.35 -13.51 -5.52
N ASP A 277 5.34 -12.83 -6.06
CA ASP A 277 5.18 -12.48 -7.48
C ASP A 277 5.76 -11.08 -7.77
N ALA A 278 5.56 -10.55 -8.98
CA ALA A 278 6.05 -9.22 -9.35
C ALA A 278 5.42 -8.11 -8.47
N GLY A 279 4.16 -8.27 -8.07
CA GLY A 279 3.44 -7.30 -7.24
C GLY A 279 4.02 -7.21 -5.84
N TRP A 280 4.31 -8.36 -5.22
CA TRP A 280 5.00 -8.39 -3.93
C TRP A 280 6.39 -7.74 -3.99
N ARG A 281 7.14 -7.92 -5.09
CA ARG A 281 8.44 -7.27 -5.28
C ARG A 281 8.31 -5.76 -5.35
N LEU A 282 7.33 -5.24 -6.10
CA LEU A 282 7.07 -3.80 -6.18
C LEU A 282 6.67 -3.21 -4.82
N MET A 283 5.82 -3.90 -4.06
CA MET A 283 5.52 -3.52 -2.67
C MET A 283 6.78 -3.48 -1.81
N SER A 284 7.63 -4.51 -1.89
CA SER A 284 8.89 -4.55 -1.16
C SER A 284 9.84 -3.42 -1.58
N VAL A 285 9.94 -3.11 -2.88
CA VAL A 285 10.78 -1.99 -3.38
C VAL A 285 10.27 -0.66 -2.85
N GLY A 286 8.96 -0.39 -2.94
CA GLY A 286 8.35 0.83 -2.40
C GLY A 286 8.67 1.02 -0.92
N ARG A 287 8.57 -0.05 -0.13
CA ARG A 287 8.94 -0.05 1.29
C ARG A 287 10.43 0.29 1.48
N GLN A 288 11.34 -0.37 0.75
CA GLN A 288 12.77 -0.12 0.89
C GLN A 288 13.19 1.29 0.44
N ILE A 289 12.53 1.88 -0.57
CA ILE A 289 12.81 3.27 -0.97
C ILE A 289 12.49 4.23 0.19
N ALA A 290 11.32 4.09 0.80
CA ALA A 290 10.91 4.92 1.93
C ALA A 290 11.86 4.73 3.14
N ARG A 291 12.29 3.49 3.39
CA ARG A 291 13.24 3.16 4.45
C ARG A 291 14.62 3.77 4.20
N LEU A 292 15.18 3.55 3.01
CA LEU A 292 16.50 4.07 2.64
C LEU A 292 16.53 5.59 2.82
N HIS A 293 15.54 6.28 2.26
CA HIS A 293 15.42 7.72 2.34
C HIS A 293 15.33 8.25 3.78
N MET A 294 14.45 7.67 4.62
CA MET A 294 14.31 8.07 6.02
C MET A 294 15.63 7.89 6.79
N LEU A 295 16.22 6.70 6.68
CA LEU A 295 17.36 6.31 7.50
C LEU A 295 18.64 7.06 7.08
N SER A 296 18.90 7.21 5.78
CA SER A 296 20.05 7.99 5.32
C SER A 296 19.89 9.48 5.64
N HIS A 297 18.69 10.04 5.51
CA HIS A 297 18.43 11.43 5.86
C HIS A 297 18.61 11.70 7.35
N ALA A 298 18.07 10.83 8.21
CA ALA A 298 18.18 10.94 9.65
C ALA A 298 19.63 10.79 10.12
N LEU A 299 20.38 9.83 9.56
CA LEU A 299 21.78 9.64 9.91
C LEU A 299 22.64 10.82 9.44
N ALA A 300 22.43 11.33 8.21
CA ALA A 300 23.17 12.47 7.69
C ALA A 300 22.96 13.72 8.55
N THR A 301 21.69 14.04 8.83
CA THR A 301 21.32 15.19 9.66
C THR A 301 21.84 15.02 11.09
N GLY A 302 21.83 13.80 11.62
CA GLY A 302 22.36 13.53 12.97
C GLY A 302 23.87 13.77 13.07
N PHE A 303 24.64 13.35 12.06
CA PHE A 303 26.08 13.58 12.00
C PHE A 303 26.44 15.05 11.77
N GLU A 304 25.67 15.75 10.92
CA GLU A 304 25.80 17.20 10.67
C GLU A 304 25.69 18.01 11.99
N HIS A 305 24.80 17.59 12.89
CA HIS A 305 24.59 18.23 14.20
C HIS A 305 25.44 17.62 15.33
N GLY A 306 26.30 16.64 15.04
CA GLY A 306 27.20 16.05 16.02
C GLY A 306 26.54 15.15 17.08
N LEU A 307 25.39 14.53 16.77
CA LEU A 307 24.67 13.66 17.71
C LEU A 307 25.50 12.47 18.20
N GLN A 308 26.40 11.94 17.36
CA GLN A 308 27.32 10.86 17.71
C GLN A 308 28.25 11.21 18.88
N ARG A 309 28.38 12.50 19.22
CA ARG A 309 29.19 13.01 20.34
C ARG A 309 28.38 13.19 21.63
N LYS A 310 27.07 12.97 21.60
CA LYS A 310 26.15 13.14 22.75
C LYS A 310 25.52 11.80 23.11
N ASP A 311 25.33 11.56 24.40
CA ASP A 311 24.78 10.29 24.90
C ASP A 311 23.34 10.04 24.44
N ASP A 312 22.49 11.05 24.58
CA ASP A 312 21.10 11.05 24.12
C ASP A 312 21.01 11.05 22.59
N GLY A 313 21.91 11.77 21.91
CA GLY A 313 22.03 11.77 20.45
C GLY A 313 22.40 10.40 19.88
N PHE A 314 23.35 9.71 20.50
CA PHE A 314 23.75 8.34 20.12
C PHE A 314 22.59 7.35 20.31
N ALA A 315 21.89 7.45 21.44
CA ALA A 315 20.70 6.63 21.71
C ALA A 315 19.57 6.92 20.71
N LEU A 316 19.36 8.19 20.32
CA LEU A 316 18.35 8.58 19.34
C LEU A 316 18.66 8.02 17.95
N LEU A 317 19.91 8.07 17.49
CA LEU A 317 20.31 7.48 16.20
C LEU A 317 20.01 5.98 16.16
N LEU A 318 20.34 5.25 17.23
CA LEU A 318 20.00 3.84 17.36
C LEU A 318 18.48 3.60 17.42
N GLY A 319 17.74 4.47 18.11
CA GLY A 319 16.29 4.41 18.22
C GLY A 319 15.58 4.59 16.87
N LEU A 320 16.05 5.52 16.04
CA LEU A 320 15.53 5.75 14.68
C LEU A 320 15.71 4.52 13.76
N PHE A 321 16.82 3.80 13.93
CA PHE A 321 17.13 2.56 13.22
C PHE A 321 16.56 1.30 13.90
N ASP A 322 15.81 1.42 14.99
CA ASP A 322 15.28 0.27 15.74
C ASP A 322 16.37 -0.72 16.17
N SER A 323 17.59 -0.21 16.43
CA SER A 323 18.81 -1.00 16.60
C SER A 323 19.43 -0.84 18.00
N LEU A 324 18.72 -0.20 18.94
CA LEU A 324 19.21 0.06 20.29
C LEU A 324 19.52 -1.24 21.07
N ILE A 325 18.61 -2.22 21.01
CA ILE A 325 18.79 -3.51 21.71
C ILE A 325 19.94 -4.29 21.09
N THR A 326 19.97 -4.38 19.75
CA THR A 326 21.03 -5.06 18.99
C THR A 326 22.40 -4.46 19.29
N TYR A 327 22.52 -3.13 19.26
CA TYR A 327 23.77 -2.45 19.57
C TYR A 327 24.25 -2.72 20.99
N ARG A 328 23.34 -2.66 21.98
CA ARG A 328 23.68 -2.97 23.38
C ARG A 328 24.12 -4.41 23.56
N ALA A 329 23.53 -5.36 22.83
CA ALA A 329 23.90 -6.76 22.90
C ALA A 329 25.30 -7.01 22.30
N GLN A 330 25.61 -6.38 21.16
CA GLN A 330 26.86 -6.60 20.42
C GLN A 330 28.05 -5.80 20.95
N PHE A 331 27.84 -4.54 21.35
CA PHE A 331 28.89 -3.58 21.68
C PHE A 331 28.75 -3.04 23.11
N GLN A 332 28.47 -3.93 24.06
CA GLN A 332 28.20 -3.62 25.48
C GLN A 332 29.10 -2.50 26.03
N GLY A 333 28.48 -1.40 26.48
CA GLY A 333 29.17 -0.26 27.08
C GLY A 333 29.98 0.63 26.14
N ARG A 334 30.14 0.26 24.85
CA ARG A 334 30.90 1.04 23.87
C ARG A 334 30.04 2.11 23.21
N ARG A 335 30.55 3.34 23.12
CA ARG A 335 29.90 4.48 22.45
C ARG A 335 30.86 5.06 21.43
N GLU A 336 31.10 4.30 20.38
CA GLU A 336 32.12 4.58 19.38
C GLU A 336 31.46 4.71 18.01
N VAL A 337 31.93 5.64 17.18
CA VAL A 337 31.37 5.88 15.84
C VAL A 337 31.55 4.66 14.93
N LEU A 338 32.69 3.96 15.04
CA LEU A 338 32.98 2.81 14.19
C LEU A 338 31.97 1.65 14.37
N PRO A 339 31.70 1.14 15.59
CA PRO A 339 30.60 0.20 15.84
C PRO A 339 29.22 0.71 15.43
N LEU A 340 28.95 2.00 15.61
CA LEU A 340 27.68 2.60 15.19
C LEU A 340 27.50 2.47 13.68
N LEU A 341 28.51 2.88 12.89
CA LEU A 341 28.46 2.81 11.43
C LEU A 341 28.52 1.35 10.94
N HIS A 342 29.23 0.47 11.64
CA HIS A 342 29.19 -0.96 11.35
C HIS A 342 27.74 -1.47 11.36
N LEU A 343 27.00 -1.23 12.46
CA LEU A 343 25.64 -1.72 12.62
C LEU A 343 24.60 -1.00 11.73
N LEU A 344 24.70 0.32 11.60
CA LEU A 344 23.68 1.12 10.91
C LEU A 344 23.89 1.24 9.40
N VAL A 345 25.14 1.11 8.93
CA VAL A 345 25.49 1.32 7.52
C VAL A 345 25.89 0.02 6.84
N ALA A 346 26.87 -0.70 7.38
CA ALA A 346 27.55 -1.79 6.67
C ALA A 346 26.97 -3.20 6.92
N ASP A 347 26.36 -3.44 8.08
CA ASP A 347 25.84 -4.75 8.48
C ASP A 347 24.83 -5.29 7.46
N THR A 348 25.10 -6.44 6.85
CA THR A 348 24.19 -7.02 5.86
C THR A 348 23.09 -7.89 6.44
N ASP A 349 23.05 -8.12 7.75
CA ASP A 349 22.08 -8.99 8.42
C ASP A 349 21.05 -8.18 9.21
N ASN A 350 21.38 -6.95 9.61
CA ASN A 350 20.43 -6.02 10.21
C ASN A 350 19.43 -5.47 9.16
N PRO A 351 18.11 -5.76 9.26
CA PRO A 351 17.11 -5.33 8.28
C PRO A 351 16.89 -3.82 8.18
N ARG A 352 17.47 -3.05 9.11
CA ARG A 352 17.42 -1.59 9.15
C ARG A 352 18.72 -0.94 8.69
N SER A 353 19.79 -1.69 8.46
CA SER A 353 21.02 -1.08 7.97
C SER A 353 20.86 -0.59 6.52
N LEU A 354 21.63 0.42 6.13
CA LEU A 354 21.60 0.91 4.75
C LEU A 354 22.06 -0.17 3.75
N ALA A 355 23.05 -0.99 4.11
CA ALA A 355 23.52 -2.11 3.31
C ALA A 355 22.42 -3.14 3.03
N TRP A 356 21.70 -3.60 4.06
CA TRP A 356 20.64 -4.58 3.89
C TRP A 356 19.49 -4.02 3.04
N VAL A 357 19.11 -2.76 3.27
CA VAL A 357 18.03 -2.08 2.54
C VAL A 357 18.37 -1.95 1.06
N ALA A 358 19.56 -1.45 0.74
CA ALA A 358 20.01 -1.28 -0.64
C ALA A 358 20.20 -2.62 -1.36
N ARG A 359 20.78 -3.62 -0.69
CA ARG A 359 20.92 -4.99 -1.23
C ARG A 359 19.57 -5.63 -1.51
N THR A 360 18.65 -5.59 -0.56
CA THR A 360 17.30 -6.14 -0.72
C THR A 360 16.59 -5.48 -1.89
N MET A 361 16.69 -4.16 -2.03
CA MET A 361 16.07 -3.43 -3.14
C MET A 361 16.63 -3.86 -4.50
N ARG A 362 17.97 -3.95 -4.64
CA ARG A 362 18.63 -4.46 -5.87
C ARG A 362 18.19 -5.87 -6.23
N ASP A 363 18.13 -6.78 -5.25
CA ASP A 363 17.69 -8.15 -5.48
C ASP A 363 16.23 -8.26 -5.94
N ARG A 364 15.37 -7.33 -5.49
CA ARG A 364 13.97 -7.28 -5.94
C ARG A 364 13.88 -6.73 -7.36
N LEU A 365 14.63 -5.67 -7.69
CA LEU A 365 14.68 -5.08 -9.03
C LEU A 365 15.21 -6.07 -10.08
N ARG A 366 16.32 -6.78 -9.80
CA ARG A 366 16.84 -7.82 -10.70
C ARG A 366 15.85 -8.94 -10.95
N LYS A 367 15.00 -9.28 -9.98
CA LYS A 367 13.95 -10.30 -10.19
C LYS A 367 12.73 -9.78 -10.96
N LEU A 368 12.61 -8.46 -11.16
CA LEU A 368 11.59 -7.84 -12.02
C LEU A 368 12.03 -7.77 -13.50
N ALA A 369 13.31 -8.00 -13.79
CA ALA A 369 13.99 -7.93 -15.10
C ALA A 369 13.39 -8.75 -16.26
N ARG A 370 12.35 -9.55 -16.03
CA ARG A 370 11.90 -10.59 -16.96
C ARG A 370 11.57 -10.11 -18.38
N HIS A 371 11.08 -8.88 -18.51
CA HIS A 371 10.76 -8.29 -19.81
C HIS A 371 11.77 -7.22 -20.26
N ASP A 372 12.61 -6.73 -19.34
CA ASP A 372 13.62 -5.72 -19.61
C ASP A 372 14.81 -5.86 -18.63
N PRO A 373 15.79 -6.72 -18.96
CA PRO A 373 16.98 -6.89 -18.14
C PRO A 373 17.86 -5.65 -18.08
N ALA A 374 17.94 -4.90 -19.18
CA ALA A 374 18.76 -3.70 -19.27
C ALA A 374 18.26 -2.60 -18.31
N TRP A 375 16.94 -2.38 -18.26
CA TRP A 375 16.33 -1.48 -17.28
C TRP A 375 16.61 -1.92 -15.84
N ALA A 376 16.45 -3.22 -15.54
CA ALA A 376 16.62 -3.72 -14.19
C ALA A 376 18.08 -3.61 -13.70
N ASP A 377 19.04 -3.86 -14.58
CA ASP A 377 20.46 -3.68 -14.28
C ASP A 377 20.81 -2.20 -14.09
N HIS A 378 20.29 -1.31 -14.95
CA HIS A 378 20.48 0.13 -14.78
C HIS A 378 19.90 0.63 -13.46
N ALA A 379 18.67 0.25 -13.13
CA ALA A 379 18.01 0.61 -11.86
C ALA A 379 18.75 0.03 -10.64
N ALA A 380 19.30 -1.18 -10.74
CA ALA A 380 20.09 -1.79 -9.67
C ALA A 380 21.49 -1.16 -9.51
N GLN A 381 22.10 -0.68 -10.60
CA GLN A 381 23.39 0.02 -10.59
C GLN A 381 23.28 1.44 -10.02
N ALA A 382 22.13 2.10 -10.20
CA ALA A 382 21.85 3.41 -9.62
C ALA A 382 21.74 3.38 -8.08
N LEU A 383 21.58 2.20 -7.48
CA LEU A 383 21.51 2.05 -6.03
C LEU A 383 22.90 2.02 -5.38
N PRO A 384 23.08 2.71 -4.24
CA PRO A 384 24.32 2.68 -3.49
C PRO A 384 24.61 1.26 -2.98
N GLN A 385 25.89 0.99 -2.67
CA GLN A 385 26.35 -0.28 -2.10
C GLN A 385 27.05 -0.07 -0.76
N PRO A 386 26.31 0.23 0.32
CA PRO A 386 26.92 0.53 1.62
C PRO A 386 27.75 -0.59 2.22
N GLN A 387 27.49 -1.85 1.81
CA GLN A 387 28.29 -2.99 2.24
C GLN A 387 29.74 -2.96 1.72
N ASP A 388 30.00 -2.22 0.64
CA ASP A 388 31.32 -2.12 0.01
C ASP A 388 32.06 -0.84 0.44
N TRP A 389 31.42 0.01 1.26
CA TRP A 389 32.05 1.23 1.75
C TRP A 389 33.09 0.93 2.84
N ARG A 390 34.25 1.56 2.72
CA ARG A 390 35.34 1.40 3.69
C ARG A 390 35.01 2.20 4.94
N LEU A 391 34.62 1.51 6.02
CA LEU A 391 34.29 2.14 7.30
C LEU A 391 35.38 3.09 7.81
N ALA A 392 36.66 2.74 7.61
CA ALA A 392 37.78 3.62 7.97
C ALA A 392 37.66 5.03 7.37
N LEU A 393 37.33 5.13 6.07
CA LEU A 393 37.13 6.42 5.40
C LEU A 393 35.89 7.15 5.90
N LEU A 394 34.82 6.42 6.25
CA LEU A 394 33.60 7.03 6.78
C LEU A 394 33.77 7.58 8.20
N THR A 395 34.71 7.01 8.96
CA THR A 395 35.03 7.46 10.33
C THR A 395 36.01 8.61 10.39
N GLU A 396 36.70 8.93 9.29
CA GLU A 396 37.61 10.08 9.22
C GLU A 396 36.85 11.39 9.47
N VAL A 397 37.53 12.32 10.14
CA VAL A 397 37.00 13.64 10.47
C VAL A 397 37.85 14.71 9.79
N ASP A 398 37.19 15.73 9.24
CA ASP A 398 37.85 16.91 8.68
C ASP A 398 38.41 17.83 9.79
N ALA A 399 39.03 18.95 9.40
CA ALA A 399 39.57 19.94 10.33
C ALA A 399 38.49 20.58 11.24
N GLN A 400 37.21 20.48 10.86
CA GLN A 400 36.05 20.96 11.61
C GLN A 400 35.38 19.83 12.42
N GLY A 401 35.97 18.62 12.41
CA GLY A 401 35.47 17.44 13.10
C GLY A 401 34.29 16.74 12.41
N ARG A 402 33.97 17.08 11.17
CA ARG A 402 32.83 16.51 10.43
C ARG A 402 33.24 15.27 9.63
N HIS A 403 32.29 14.36 9.46
CA HIS A 403 32.49 13.13 8.71
C HIS A 403 32.09 13.33 7.24
N GLN A 404 32.83 14.15 6.49
CA GLN A 404 32.43 14.59 5.14
C GLN A 404 32.15 13.41 4.18
N ALA A 405 33.00 12.37 4.19
CA ALA A 405 32.81 11.20 3.33
C ALA A 405 31.50 10.45 3.65
N LEU A 406 31.15 10.34 4.94
CA LEU A 406 29.89 9.76 5.38
C LEU A 406 28.70 10.63 4.97
N GLU A 407 28.76 11.94 5.24
CA GLU A 407 27.67 12.88 4.90
C GLU A 407 27.37 12.89 3.39
N ALA A 408 28.40 12.84 2.55
CA ALA A 408 28.27 12.72 1.10
C ALA A 408 27.60 11.40 0.69
N ALA A 409 28.12 10.27 1.20
CA ALA A 409 27.57 8.94 0.89
C ALA A 409 26.09 8.79 1.32
N LEU A 410 25.71 9.38 2.46
CA LEU A 410 24.32 9.39 2.93
C LEU A 410 23.41 10.29 2.08
N THR A 411 23.95 11.41 1.58
CA THR A 411 23.23 12.29 0.64
C THR A 411 23.00 11.60 -0.70
N ASP A 412 23.95 10.80 -1.17
CA ASP A 412 23.79 9.99 -2.37
C ASP A 412 22.69 8.92 -2.19
N CYS A 413 22.64 8.26 -1.02
CA CYS A 413 21.52 7.37 -0.67
C CYS A 413 20.17 8.09 -0.74
N CYS A 414 20.07 9.30 -0.19
CA CYS A 414 18.84 10.12 -0.27
C CYS A 414 18.46 10.45 -1.70
N THR A 415 19.43 10.72 -2.57
CA THR A 415 19.23 11.08 -3.98
C THR A 415 18.82 9.87 -4.80
N ALA A 416 19.50 8.73 -4.65
CA ALA A 416 19.14 7.48 -5.30
C ALA A 416 17.71 7.04 -4.95
N ALA A 417 17.33 7.12 -3.67
CA ALA A 417 15.97 6.81 -3.24
C ALA A 417 14.91 7.73 -3.85
N ARG A 418 15.25 9.00 -4.13
CA ARG A 418 14.34 9.96 -4.79
C ARG A 418 14.24 9.72 -6.29
N GLN A 419 15.33 9.40 -6.96
CA GLN A 419 15.35 9.14 -8.41
C GLN A 419 14.61 7.86 -8.79
N LEU A 420 14.58 6.86 -7.91
CA LEU A 420 13.80 5.62 -8.09
C LEU A 420 12.32 5.75 -7.75
N SER A 421 11.92 6.86 -7.10
CA SER A 421 10.54 7.13 -6.71
C SER A 421 9.77 7.82 -7.82
#